data_AF-A0A846D1I5-F1
#
_entry.id   AF-A0A846D1I5-F1
#
_cell.length_a   1.000
_cell.length_b   1.000
_cell.length_c   1.000
_cell.angle_alpha   90.00
_cell.angle_beta   90.00
_cell.angle_gamma   90.00
#
_symmetry.space_group_name_H-M   'P 1'
#
loop_
_entity.id
_entity.type
_entity.pdbx_description
1 polymer ?
#
loop_
_entity_poly.entity_id
_entity_poly.type
_entity_poly.pdbx_seq_one_letter_code
_entity_poly.pdbx_strand_id
1 'polypeptide(L)' 'MIANPQSQKMTVEAYLEWEVHQELRYEFINGDILAMTGGSIPHNDIAINLLAALRPHVRPKGCRINIADAKVKVTES' A
#
# COMPACT_ATOMS: atom_id res chain seq x y z
N MET A 1 -20.21 24.96 0.71
CA MET A 1 -19.69 24.46 -0.59
C MET A 1 -18.75 23.31 -0.28
N ILE A 2 -19.19 22.07 -0.38
CA ILE A 2 -18.29 20.91 -0.28
C ILE A 2 -17.97 20.54 -1.72
N ALA A 3 -16.73 20.80 -2.15
CA ALA A 3 -16.26 20.32 -3.43
C ALA A 3 -16.25 18.79 -3.37
N ASN A 4 -17.11 18.14 -4.15
CA ASN A 4 -16.97 16.74 -4.47
C ASN A 4 -15.95 16.70 -5.62
N PRO A 5 -14.67 16.37 -5.38
CA PRO A 5 -13.75 16.25 -6.49
C PRO A 5 -14.27 15.08 -7.32
N GLN A 6 -14.65 15.34 -8.56
CA GLN A 6 -14.86 14.27 -9.52
C GLN A 6 -13.54 13.52 -9.60
N SER A 7 -13.46 12.38 -8.90
CA SER A 7 -12.34 11.45 -8.94
C SER A 7 -12.12 11.12 -10.41
N GLN A 8 -11.08 11.71 -10.99
CA GLN A 8 -10.67 11.38 -12.34
C GLN A 8 -10.14 9.95 -12.26
N LYS A 9 -10.95 9.00 -12.73
CA LYS A 9 -10.57 7.58 -12.65
C LYS A 9 -9.27 7.36 -13.41
N MET A 10 -8.31 6.74 -12.76
CA MET A 10 -7.02 6.40 -13.36
C MET A 10 -6.98 4.94 -13.79
N THR A 11 -6.19 4.62 -14.81
CA THR A 11 -5.77 3.24 -15.06
C THR A 11 -4.67 2.86 -14.07
N VAL A 12 -4.38 1.56 -13.95
CA VAL A 12 -3.31 1.09 -13.05
C VAL A 12 -1.96 1.66 -13.47
N GLU A 13 -1.69 1.70 -14.77
CA GLU A 13 -0.44 2.19 -15.35
C GLU A 13 -0.27 3.69 -15.06
N ALA A 14 -1.31 4.48 -15.33
CA ALA A 14 -1.30 5.91 -15.05
C ALA A 14 -1.11 6.19 -13.56
N TYR A 15 -1.73 5.39 -12.68
CA TYR A 15 -1.57 5.51 -11.24
C TYR A 15 -0.11 5.25 -10.81
N LEU A 16 0.52 4.20 -11.34
CA LEU A 16 1.90 3.86 -10.98
C LEU A 16 2.89 4.94 -11.43
N GLU A 17 2.70 5.52 -12.62
CA GLU A 17 3.53 6.63 -13.10
C GLU A 17 3.33 7.90 -12.27
N TRP A 18 2.08 8.20 -11.91
CA TRP A 18 1.73 9.39 -11.15
C TRP A 18 2.20 9.31 -9.68
N GLU A 19 2.06 8.16 -9.02
CA GLU A 19 2.31 8.03 -7.59
C GLU A 19 3.78 8.25 -7.22
N VAL A 20 4.72 7.88 -8.10
CA VAL A 20 6.17 8.07 -7.91
C VAL A 20 6.54 9.55 -7.68
N HIS A 21 5.71 10.47 -8.17
CA HIS A 21 5.95 11.91 -8.08
C HIS A 21 5.23 12.57 -6.88
N GLN A 22 4.52 11.80 -6.07
CA GLN A 22 3.74 12.34 -4.95
C GLN A 22 4.52 12.29 -3.64
N GLU A 23 4.23 13.26 -2.77
CA GLU A 23 4.79 13.29 -1.40
C GLU A 23 4.13 12.23 -0.49
N LEU A 24 2.83 12.01 -0.69
CA LEU A 24 2.08 11.01 0.04
C LEU A 24 2.03 9.69 -0.74
N ARG A 25 1.79 8.61 -0.01
CA ARG A 25 1.51 7.30 -0.60
C ARG A 25 0.03 7.17 -0.86
N TYR A 26 -0.33 6.43 -1.91
CA TYR A 26 -1.71 6.24 -2.28
C TYR A 26 -2.04 4.77 -2.55
N GLU A 27 -3.29 4.39 -2.30
CA GLU A 27 -3.87 3.12 -2.71
C GLU A 27 -4.78 3.32 -3.92
N PHE A 28 -4.73 2.35 -4.84
CA PHE A 28 -5.59 2.30 -6.01
C PHE A 28 -6.75 1.34 -5.77
N ILE A 29 -7.98 1.82 -5.88
CA ILE A 29 -9.19 1.01 -5.70
C ILE A 29 -10.17 1.30 -6.84
N ASN A 30 -10.30 0.38 -7.80
CA ASN A 30 -11.29 0.46 -8.90
C ASN A 30 -11.29 1.79 -9.69
N GLY A 31 -10.10 2.36 -9.90
CA GLY A 31 -9.89 3.64 -10.56
C GLY A 31 -9.80 4.84 -9.62
N ASP A 32 -10.20 4.67 -8.36
CA ASP A 32 -10.08 5.70 -7.33
C ASP A 32 -8.72 5.64 -6.64
N ILE A 33 -8.26 6.80 -6.19
CA ILE A 33 -6.96 6.98 -5.55
C ILE A 33 -7.17 7.54 -4.16
N LEU A 34 -6.71 6.81 -3.15
CA LEU A 34 -6.91 7.14 -1.75
C LEU A 34 -5.56 7.39 -1.08
N ALA A 35 -5.40 8.54 -0.45
CA ALA A 35 -4.18 8.84 0.30
C ALA A 35 -4.08 7.89 1.51
N MET A 36 -2.95 7.22 1.63
CA MET A 36 -2.64 6.44 2.82
C MET A 36 -2.29 7.40 3.96
N THR A 37 -2.85 7.14 5.13
CA THR A 37 -2.34 7.74 6.36
C THR A 37 -1.00 7.11 6.70
N GLY A 38 -0.01 7.92 7.06
CA GLY A 38 1.25 7.41 7.58
C GLY A 38 1.05 6.52 8.81
N GLY A 39 2.04 5.65 9.09
CA GLY A 39 2.05 4.87 10.32
C GLY A 39 2.43 5.71 11.53
N SER A 40 1.77 5.49 12.67
CA SER A 40 2.27 5.98 13.96
C SER A 40 3.39 5.08 14.49
N ILE A 41 4.21 5.57 15.43
CA ILE A 41 5.25 4.74 16.08
C ILE A 41 4.63 3.47 16.70
N PRO A 42 3.52 3.52 17.46
CA PRO A 42 2.89 2.32 17.98
C PRO A 42 2.43 1.33 16.90
N HIS A 43 1.92 1.83 15.77
CA HIS A 43 1.55 0.98 14.63
C HIS A 43 2.78 0.25 14.05
N ASN A 44 3.89 0.97 13.91
CA ASN A 44 5.16 0.39 13.44
C ASN A 44 5.68 -0.69 14.41
N ASP A 45 5.62 -0.46 15.71
CA ASP A 45 6.06 -1.44 16.72
C ASP A 45 5.25 -2.74 16.62
N ILE A 46 3.92 -2.64 16.44
CA ILE A 46 3.05 -3.80 16.23
C ILE A 46 3.45 -4.57 14.97
N ALA A 47 3.67 -3.86 13.86
CA ALA A 47 4.05 -4.48 12.59
C ALA A 47 5.41 -5.21 12.69
N ILE A 48 6.38 -4.62 13.39
CA ILE A 48 7.69 -5.24 13.65
C ILE A 48 7.54 -6.50 14.51
N ASN A 49 6.77 -6.44 15.59
CA ASN A 49 6.54 -7.59 16.45
C ASN A 49 5.92 -8.76 15.67
N LEU A 50 4.95 -8.47 14.78
CA LEU A 50 4.35 -9.47 13.92
C LEU A 50 5.35 -10.09 12.94
N LEU A 51 6.17 -9.25 12.27
CA LEU A 51 7.23 -9.73 11.39
C LEU A 51 8.21 -10.63 12.15
N ALA A 52 8.68 -10.19 13.30
CA ALA A 52 9.67 -10.91 14.10
C ALA A 52 9.14 -12.28 14.55
N ALA A 53 7.87 -12.34 14.95
CA ALA A 53 7.22 -13.60 15.32
C ALA A 53 7.04 -14.52 14.11
N LEU A 54 6.63 -14.01 12.95
CA LEU A 54 6.24 -14.84 11.82
C LEU A 54 7.42 -15.30 10.93
N ARG A 55 8.45 -14.45 10.78
CA ARG A 55 9.55 -14.65 9.83
C ARG A 55 10.33 -15.96 10.03
N PRO A 56 10.66 -16.42 11.26
CA PRO A 56 11.37 -17.68 11.47
C PRO A 56 10.60 -18.90 10.97
N HIS A 57 9.26 -18.86 10.99
CA HIS A 57 8.41 -19.98 10.60
C HIS A 57 8.19 -20.11 9.10
N VAL A 58 8.21 -18.99 8.37
CA VAL A 58 7.90 -18.97 6.94
C VAL A 58 9.16 -18.97 6.07
N ARG A 59 10.30 -18.46 6.59
CA ARG A 59 11.55 -18.41 5.84
C ARG A 59 12.06 -19.80 5.40
N PRO A 60 12.06 -20.85 6.26
CA PRO A 60 12.47 -22.19 5.84
C PRO A 60 11.57 -22.79 4.75
N LYS A 61 10.33 -22.31 4.61
CA LYS A 61 9.38 -22.72 3.58
C LYS A 61 9.56 -21.98 2.26
N GLY A 62 10.56 -21.10 2.15
CA GLY A 62 10.81 -20.29 0.97
C GLY A 62 9.90 -19.07 0.82
N CYS A 63 9.07 -18.75 1.81
CA CYS A 63 8.18 -17.59 1.75
C CYS A 63 8.93 -16.29 2.09
N ARG A 64 8.53 -15.19 1.44
CA ARG A 64 8.97 -13.83 1.72
C ARG A 64 7.84 -13.03 2.37
N ILE A 65 8.17 -12.23 3.38
CA ILE A 65 7.24 -11.27 3.99
C ILE A 65 7.62 -9.87 3.52
N ASN A 66 6.62 -9.09 3.09
CA ASN A 66 6.70 -7.64 2.93
C ASN A 66 5.66 -7.02 3.88
N ILE A 67 5.97 -5.89 4.53
CA ILE A 67 5.11 -5.30 5.57
C ILE A 67 4.24 -4.19 5.01
N ALA A 68 4.84 -3.04 4.67
CA ALA A 68 4.06 -1.83 4.41
C ALA A 68 4.29 -1.24 3.02
N ASP A 69 5.46 -1.42 2.41
CA ASP A 69 5.89 -0.56 1.28
C ASP A 69 5.71 -1.19 -0.10
N ALA A 70 5.41 -2.49 -0.15
CA ALA A 70 5.20 -3.19 -1.41
C ALA A 70 3.77 -2.95 -1.92
N LYS A 71 3.64 -2.66 -3.21
CA LYS A 71 2.34 -2.71 -3.89
C LYS A 71 2.02 -4.13 -4.30
N VAL A 72 0.76 -4.51 -4.16
CA VAL A 72 0.25 -5.81 -4.60
C VAL A 72 -0.94 -5.57 -5.51
N LYS A 73 -0.88 -6.11 -6.72
CA LYS A 73 -2.00 -6.12 -7.66
C LYS A 73 -2.81 -7.39 -7.41
N VAL A 74 -4.09 -7.23 -7.05
CA VAL A 74 -4.97 -8.34 -6.64
C VAL A 74 -5.78 -8.94 -7.79
N THR A 75 -5.84 -8.28 -8.94
CA THR A 75 -6.54 -8.74 -10.15
C THR A 75 -5.59 -8.74 -11.34
N GLU A 76 -5.62 -9.81 -12.15
CA GLU A 76 -4.99 -9.76 -13.47
C GLU A 76 -5.78 -8.81 -14.38
N SER A 77 -5.06 -8.05 -15.21
CA SER A 77 -5.64 -7.13 -16.21
C SER A 77 -5.58 -7.78 -17.58
#